data_AF-A0A653BJV9-F1
#
_entry.id   AF-A0A653BJV9-F1
#
_cell.length_a   1.000
_cell.length_b   1.000
_cell.length_c   1.000
_cell.angle_alpha   90.00
_cell.angle_beta   90.00
_cell.angle_gamma   90.00
#
_symmetry.space_group_name_H-M   'P 1'
#
loop_
_entity.id
_entity.type
_entity.pdbx_description
1 polymer ?
#
loop_
_entity_poly.entity_id
_entity_poly.type
_entity_poly.pdbx_seq_one_letter_code
_entity_poly.pdbx_strand_id
1 'polypeptide(L)'
;MGRKYVRKTGRQSWGKDSMKAAIRSVRVNKKSVNSAAKEHGIPEPTLRRYLRKYDDEIFPCNAGRFKPTFSEEQLQNLFQYIVAIDKRAFGLTKISLPK
;
A
#
# COMPACT_ATOMS: atom_id res chain seq x y z
N MET A 1 -19.08 -19.21 -12.57
CA MET A 1 -18.37 -18.65 -11.40
C MET A 1 -16.88 -18.58 -11.72
N GLY A 2 -16.26 -17.40 -11.61
CA GLY A 2 -14.85 -17.20 -11.95
C GLY A 2 -13.90 -17.81 -10.92
N ARG A 3 -12.70 -18.21 -11.34
CA ARG A 3 -11.66 -18.72 -10.44
C ARG A 3 -11.26 -17.63 -9.44
N LYS A 4 -11.38 -17.91 -8.15
CA LYS A 4 -10.86 -17.04 -7.07
C LYS A 4 -9.33 -17.08 -7.12
N TYR A 5 -8.70 -15.96 -7.43
CA TYR A 5 -7.24 -15.87 -7.44
C TYR A 5 -6.67 -16.09 -6.04
N VAL A 6 -5.78 -17.08 -5.89
CA VAL A 6 -4.96 -17.28 -4.69
C VAL A 6 -3.52 -17.01 -5.07
N ARG A 7 -2.86 -16.12 -4.30
CA ARG A 7 -1.47 -15.75 -4.54
C ARG A 7 -0.57 -16.94 -4.21
N LYS A 8 0.34 -17.29 -5.13
CA LYS A 8 1.26 -18.44 -4.98
C LYS A 8 2.47 -18.14 -4.08
N THR A 9 2.79 -16.87 -3.83
CA THR A 9 4.01 -16.46 -3.10
C THR A 9 3.67 -15.56 -1.91
N GLY A 10 4.30 -15.83 -0.76
CA GLY A 10 4.27 -14.97 0.43
C GLY A 10 5.24 -13.77 0.33
N ARG A 11 5.72 -13.44 -0.87
CA ARG A 11 6.68 -12.33 -1.05
C ARG A 11 6.01 -11.01 -0.66
N GLN A 12 6.65 -10.29 0.28
CA GLN A 12 6.15 -9.06 0.90
C GLN A 12 4.86 -9.24 1.69
N SER A 13 4.76 -10.32 2.48
CA SER A 13 3.74 -10.48 3.51
C SER A 13 3.90 -9.52 4.70
N TRP A 14 5.01 -8.78 4.78
CA TRP A 14 5.27 -7.79 5.82
C TRP A 14 4.41 -6.53 5.61
N GLY A 15 3.93 -5.97 6.72
CA GLY A 15 3.09 -4.76 6.71
C GLY A 15 3.89 -3.48 6.44
N LYS A 16 3.19 -2.39 6.09
CA LYS A 16 3.82 -1.07 5.91
C LYS A 16 4.55 -0.63 7.17
N ASP A 17 3.92 -0.87 8.31
CA ASP A 17 4.42 -0.47 9.62
C ASP A 17 5.71 -1.22 9.99
N SER A 18 5.78 -2.52 9.66
CA SER A 18 6.99 -3.33 9.87
C SER A 18 8.17 -2.78 9.06
N MET A 19 7.94 -2.38 7.80
CA MET A 19 9.00 -1.77 6.97
C MET A 19 9.41 -0.40 7.50
N LYS A 20 8.45 0.44 7.93
CA LYS A 20 8.75 1.75 8.55
C LYS A 20 9.58 1.59 9.82
N ALA A 21 9.21 0.62 10.67
CA ALA A 21 9.93 0.32 11.90
C ALA A 21 11.35 -0.18 11.61
N ALA A 22 11.52 -1.07 10.64
CA ALA A 22 12.84 -1.57 10.25
C ALA A 22 13.75 -0.47 9.72
N ILE A 23 13.23 0.42 8.86
CA ILE A 23 14.01 1.56 8.34
C ILE A 23 14.42 2.49 9.49
N ARG A 24 13.48 2.84 10.38
CA ARG A 24 13.77 3.66 11.58
C ARG A 24 14.82 3.02 12.47
N SER A 25 14.77 1.71 12.67
CA SER A 25 15.74 0.99 13.50
C SER A 25 17.17 1.05 12.93
N VAL A 26 17.31 1.09 11.60
CA VAL A 26 18.62 1.22 10.95
C VAL A 26 19.11 2.68 10.98
N ARG A 27 18.25 3.65 10.66
CA ARG A 27 18.65 5.06 10.57
C ARG A 27 18.82 5.73 11.95
N VAL A 28 17.89 5.50 12.88
CA VAL A 28 17.85 6.15 14.20
C VAL A 28 18.64 5.33 15.23
N ASN A 29 18.31 4.05 15.38
CA ASN A 29 18.91 3.18 16.40
C ASN A 29 20.28 2.61 15.97
N LYS A 30 20.78 2.99 14.79
CA LYS A 30 22.05 2.53 14.19
C LYS A 30 22.23 1.01 14.20
N LYS A 31 21.13 0.24 14.15
CA LYS A 31 21.17 -1.23 14.06
C LYS A 31 21.68 -1.66 12.70
N SER A 32 22.36 -2.81 12.65
CA SER A 32 22.77 -3.40 11.38
C SER A 32 21.54 -3.84 10.56
N VAL A 33 21.64 -3.74 9.23
CA VAL A 33 20.55 -4.09 8.31
C VAL A 33 20.07 -5.53 8.53
N ASN A 34 21.00 -6.45 8.80
CA ASN A 34 20.67 -7.86 9.06
C ASN A 34 19.92 -8.06 10.39
N SER A 35 20.31 -7.32 11.43
CA SER A 35 19.62 -7.38 12.74
C SER A 35 18.19 -6.85 12.63
N ALA A 36 18.02 -5.66 12.05
CA ALA A 36 16.70 -5.06 11.81
C ALA A 36 15.80 -5.92 10.92
N ALA A 37 16.37 -6.53 9.88
CA ALA A 37 15.66 -7.43 8.98
C ALA A 37 15.07 -8.65 9.73
N LYS A 38 15.87 -9.28 10.59
CA LYS A 38 15.43 -10.43 11.41
C LYS A 38 14.36 -10.04 12.43
N GLU A 39 14.56 -8.92 13.13
CA GLU A 39 13.64 -8.42 14.15
C GLU A 39 12.24 -8.11 13.59
N HIS A 40 12.18 -7.54 12.38
CA HIS A 40 10.92 -7.17 11.74
C HIS A 40 10.39 -8.18 10.71
N GLY A 41 11.05 -9.35 10.57
CA GLY A 41 10.62 -10.41 9.64
C GLY A 41 10.69 -10.02 8.16
N ILE A 42 11.59 -9.11 7.80
CA ILE A 42 11.75 -8.59 6.43
C ILE A 42 13.02 -9.20 5.82
N PRO A 43 13.01 -9.66 4.56
CA PRO A 43 14.23 -10.13 3.93
C PRO A 43 15.29 -9.02 3.84
N GLU A 44 16.50 -9.29 4.31
CA GLU A 44 17.64 -8.37 4.33
C GLU A 44 17.88 -7.66 2.98
N PRO A 45 17.89 -8.36 1.82
CA PRO A 45 18.10 -7.70 0.53
C PRO A 45 16.98 -6.71 0.19
N THR A 46 15.78 -6.96 0.70
CA THR A 46 14.63 -6.07 0.53
C THR A 46 14.80 -4.82 1.36
N LEU A 47 15.14 -4.96 2.65
CA LEU A 47 15.41 -3.82 3.53
C LEU A 47 16.54 -2.95 2.98
N ARG A 48 17.66 -3.55 2.54
CA ARG A 48 18.78 -2.85 1.91
C ARG A 48 18.37 -2.10 0.65
N ARG A 49 17.56 -2.73 -0.21
CA ARG A 49 17.02 -2.08 -1.43
C ARG A 49 16.15 -0.88 -1.09
N TYR A 50 15.32 -0.98 -0.06
CA TYR A 50 14.42 0.10 0.34
C TYR A 50 15.18 1.29 0.92
N LEU A 51 16.17 1.03 1.78
CA LEU A 51 17.04 2.05 2.37
C LEU A 51 17.79 2.89 1.32
N ARG A 52 18.14 2.31 0.16
CA ARG A 52 18.82 2.99 -0.94
C ARG A 52 17.90 3.77 -1.88
N LYS A 53 16.64 3.35 -2.03
CA LYS A 53 15.73 3.85 -3.08
C LYS A 53 14.65 4.80 -2.57
N TYR A 54 14.30 4.71 -1.30
CA TYR A 54 13.14 5.40 -0.74
C TYR A 54 13.53 6.16 0.52
N ASP A 55 12.85 7.29 0.73
CA ASP A 55 12.87 8.01 1.99
C ASP A 55 11.89 7.40 2.99
N ASP A 56 12.02 7.80 4.27
CA ASP A 56 11.38 7.16 5.43
C ASP A 56 9.86 7.04 5.36
N GLU A 57 9.21 7.81 4.47
CA GLU A 57 7.76 7.93 4.41
C GLU A 57 7.15 7.50 3.07
N ILE A 58 7.92 7.47 1.98
CA ILE A 58 7.41 7.18 0.64
C ILE A 58 8.00 5.86 0.15
N PHE A 59 7.40 4.75 0.55
CA PHE A 59 7.78 3.44 0.05
C PHE A 59 6.57 2.61 -0.42
N PRO A 60 6.66 1.96 -1.59
CA PRO A 60 5.59 1.13 -2.09
C PRO A 60 5.53 -0.15 -1.27
N CYS A 61 4.49 -0.28 -0.45
CA CYS A 61 4.23 -1.50 0.32
C CYS A 61 3.13 -2.37 -0.33
N ASN A 62 2.48 -1.86 -1.37
CA ASN A 62 1.58 -2.60 -2.22
C ASN A 62 2.40 -3.50 -3.17
N ALA A 63 2.55 -4.76 -2.76
CA ALA A 63 3.29 -5.83 -3.44
C ALA A 63 2.56 -6.43 -4.66
N GLY A 64 1.65 -5.67 -5.27
CA GLY A 64 0.73 -6.16 -6.30
C GLY A 64 0.66 -5.23 -7.50
N ARG A 65 0.06 -5.72 -8.59
CA ARG A 65 -0.24 -4.94 -9.80
C ARG A 65 -1.18 -3.76 -9.49
N PHE A 66 -2.06 -3.92 -8.51
CA PHE A 66 -3.07 -2.94 -8.17
C PHE A 66 -2.45 -1.70 -7.54
N LYS A 67 -2.54 -0.61 -8.30
CA LYS A 67 -2.29 0.74 -7.84
C LYS A 67 -3.65 1.42 -7.67
N PRO A 68 -3.83 2.26 -6.64
CA PRO A 68 -5.02 3.11 -6.59
C PRO A 68 -5.06 3.95 -7.87
N THR A 69 -6.17 3.86 -8.60
CA THR A 69 -6.36 4.60 -9.87
C THR A 69 -6.63 6.07 -9.62
N PHE A 70 -7.30 6.39 -8.51
CA PHE A 70 -7.61 7.74 -8.07
C PHE A 70 -6.66 8.18 -6.96
N SER A 71 -6.34 9.48 -6.94
CA SER A 71 -5.72 10.12 -5.78
C SER A 71 -6.70 10.19 -4.60
N GLU A 72 -6.18 10.43 -3.39
CA GLU A 72 -7.00 10.64 -2.19
C GLU A 72 -8.03 11.77 -2.40
N GLU A 73 -7.59 12.88 -3.02
CA GLU A 73 -8.44 14.03 -3.34
C GLU A 73 -9.54 13.66 -4.34
N GLN A 74 -9.19 12.90 -5.38
CA GLN A 74 -10.16 12.42 -6.37
C GLN A 74 -11.19 11.49 -5.73
N LEU A 75 -10.77 10.63 -4.79
CA LEU A 75 -11.66 9.77 -4.02
C LEU A 75 -12.62 10.58 -3.15
N GLN A 76 -12.14 11.63 -2.49
CA GLN A 76 -12.98 12.52 -1.70
C GLN A 76 -14.02 13.25 -2.56
N ASN A 77 -13.60 13.77 -3.72
CA ASN A 77 -14.52 14.41 -4.67
C ASN A 77 -15.59 13.42 -5.17
N LEU A 78 -15.18 12.19 -5.51
CA LEU A 78 -16.10 11.14 -5.93
C LEU A 78 -17.08 10.78 -4.80
N PHE A 79 -16.60 10.66 -3.56
CA PHE A 79 -17.44 10.38 -2.40
C PHE A 79 -18.48 11.47 -2.17
N GLN A 80 -18.06 12.75 -2.19
CA GLN A 80 -18.98 13.88 -2.07
C GLN A 80 -20.04 13.89 -3.18
N TYR A 81 -19.64 13.59 -4.41
CA TYR A 81 -20.54 13.50 -5.55
C TYR A 81 -21.59 12.39 -5.38
N ILE A 82 -21.17 11.20 -4.94
CA ILE A 82 -22.07 10.08 -4.66
C ILE A 82 -23.08 10.46 -3.58
N VAL A 83 -22.64 11.08 -2.47
CA VAL A 83 -23.52 11.54 -1.38
C VAL A 83 -24.51 12.59 -1.87
N ALA A 84 -24.08 13.51 -2.74
CA ALA A 84 -24.95 14.55 -3.31
C ALA A 84 -26.04 13.95 -4.22
N ILE A 85 -25.70 12.91 -4.98
CA ILE A 85 -26.64 12.18 -5.84
C ILE A 85 -27.65 11.39 -5.01
N ASP A 86 -27.18 10.67 -3.99
CA ASP A 86 -28.02 9.88 -3.09
C ASP A 86 -29.08 10.75 -2.40
N LYS A 87 -28.67 11.91 -1.89
CA LYS A 87 -29.59 12.92 -1.32
C LYS A 87 -30.63 13.44 -2.31
N ARG A 88 -30.31 13.49 -3.60
CA ARG A 88 -31.24 13.94 -4.66
C ARG A 88 -32.10 12.80 -5.22
N ALA A 89 -31.99 11.58 -4.69
CA ALA A 89 -32.74 10.39 -5.12
C ALA A 89 -32.60 10.04 -6.62
N PHE A 90 -31.50 10.45 -7.27
CA PHE A 90 -31.16 9.96 -8.61
C PHE A 90 -30.40 8.65 -8.47
N GLY A 91 -30.96 7.55 -8.98
CA GLY A 91 -30.27 6.26 -8.97
C GLY A 91 -28.95 6.33 -9.75
N LEU A 92 -27.85 5.92 -9.12
CA LEU A 92 -26.55 5.80 -9.80
C LEU A 92 -26.64 4.71 -10.88
N THR A 93 -26.50 5.08 -12.14
CA THR A 93 -26.46 4.13 -13.25
C THR A 93 -25.03 3.67 -13.51
N LYS A 94 -24.84 2.41 -13.93
CA LYS A 94 -23.51 1.81 -14.22
C LYS A 94 -22.67 2.55 -15.27
N ILE A 95 -23.26 3.54 -15.95
CA ILE A 95 -22.61 4.37 -16.97
C ILE A 95 -21.76 5.48 -16.33
N SER A 96 -22.12 5.97 -15.13
CA SER A 96 -21.45 7.12 -14.50
C SER A 96 -20.15 6.76 -13.77
N LEU A 97 -19.86 5.47 -13.58
CA LEU A 97 -18.64 4.99 -12.94
C LEU A 97 -17.67 4.44 -13.99
N PRO A 98 -16.41 4.89 -14.01
CA PRO A 98 -15.40 4.33 -14.90
C PRO A 98 -15.06 2.88 -14.50
N LYS A 99 -14.82 2.03 -15.51
CA LYS A 99 -14.50 0.60 -15.38
C LYS A 99 -13.09 0.32 -14.85
#